data_AF-A0A2T0MPN9-F1
#
_entry.id   AF-A0A2T0MPN9-F1
#
_cell.length_a   1.000
_cell.length_b   1.000
_cell.length_c   1.000
_cell.angle_alpha   90.00
_cell.angle_beta   90.00
_cell.angle_gamma   90.00
#
_symmetry.space_group_name_H-M   'P 1'
#
loop_
_entity.id
_entity.type
_entity.pdbx_description
1 polymer ?
#
loop_
_entity_poly.entity_id
_entity_poly.type
_entity_poly.pdbx_seq_one_letter_code
_entity_poly.pdbx_strand_id
1 'polypeptide(L)'
;MPVIVLMAGATIAISALSPLRHNDLVQRFDAAGAGLVPGQRVRVRVTQQHRWGVMVEILGHEGIGASIDGAAIDSPSGTGRAWLGEYPAAGTEMDAVVQEIRRWSPPAWVRLTIRAEDLRSFQWLCDFCGTPTVLSPGGDGVVMDVRSADGPGSHAVVAHRECLRSRLHESSSEHARVDSVGRR
;
A
#
# COMPACT_ATOMS: atom_id res chain seq x y z
N MET A 1 -2.03 0.44 26.18
CA MET A 1 -0.63 0.82 25.90
C MET A 1 -0.65 1.65 24.62
N PRO A 2 -0.13 2.89 24.60
CA PRO A 2 -0.20 3.74 23.42
C PRO A 2 0.72 3.20 22.32
N VAL A 3 0.17 3.02 21.12
CA VAL A 3 0.93 2.65 19.91
C VAL A 3 1.45 3.93 19.27
N ILE A 4 2.77 4.02 19.04
CA ILE A 4 3.38 5.13 18.32
C ILE A 4 3.29 4.84 16.82
N VAL A 5 2.57 5.67 16.08
CA VAL A 5 2.49 5.62 14.61
C VAL A 5 3.48 6.65 14.06
N LEU A 6 4.47 6.21 13.28
CA LEU A 6 5.42 7.07 12.59
C LEU A 6 4.96 7.29 11.15
N MET A 7 4.75 8.55 10.77
CA MET A 7 4.35 8.94 9.42
C MET A 7 5.57 9.31 8.60
N ALA A 8 5.82 8.62 7.48
CA ALA A 8 6.91 8.98 6.58
C ALA A 8 6.46 10.10 5.63
N GLY A 9 6.97 11.32 5.85
CA GLY A 9 6.83 12.46 4.94
C GLY A 9 8.04 13.39 5.06
N ALA A 10 8.78 13.54 3.96
CA ALA A 10 9.84 14.52 3.66
C ALA A 10 10.66 15.12 4.83
N THR A 11 11.88 14.61 5.00
CA THR A 11 12.89 15.07 5.96
C THR A 11 13.38 16.50 5.70
N ILE A 12 13.24 17.40 6.68
CA ILE A 12 14.13 18.56 6.87
C ILE A 12 14.89 18.34 8.18
N ALA A 13 16.21 18.35 8.07
CA ALA A 13 17.15 17.98 9.13
C ALA A 13 17.27 19.07 10.21
N ILE A 14 17.17 18.67 11.48
CA ILE A 14 17.90 19.31 12.60
C ILE A 14 18.44 18.19 13.49
N SER A 15 19.77 18.12 13.60
CA SER A 15 20.49 17.16 14.45
C SER A 15 20.64 17.69 15.87
N ALA A 16 20.46 16.83 16.88
CA ALA A 16 21.48 16.53 17.90
C ALA A 16 21.04 15.44 18.91
N LEU A 17 22.00 14.56 19.23
CA LEU A 17 22.12 13.59 20.34
C LEU A 17 21.48 12.17 20.19
N SER A 18 22.35 11.16 20.19
CA SER A 18 22.06 9.72 20.07
C SER A 18 21.31 9.13 21.27
N PRO A 19 20.29 8.29 21.01
CA PRO A 19 20.41 6.82 21.11
C PRO A 19 20.11 6.18 19.75
N LEU A 20 20.38 4.87 19.56
CA LEU A 20 20.27 4.10 18.29
C LEU A 20 19.59 4.86 17.14
N ARG A 21 20.40 5.31 16.17
CA ARG A 21 20.00 6.37 15.23
C ARG A 21 18.66 6.02 14.62
N HIS A 22 17.70 6.95 14.72
CA HIS A 22 16.45 6.94 13.95
C HIS A 22 16.70 6.54 12.48
N ASN A 23 17.83 6.96 11.92
CA ASN A 23 18.33 6.58 10.60
C ASN A 23 18.53 5.07 10.37
N ASP A 24 18.97 4.30 11.36
CA ASP A 24 19.26 2.87 11.20
C ASP A 24 17.97 2.04 11.23
N LEU A 25 16.95 2.49 11.98
CA LEU A 25 15.60 1.93 11.93
C LEU A 25 14.92 2.28 10.60
N VAL A 26 14.99 3.55 10.17
CA VAL A 26 14.43 4.02 8.89
C VAL A 26 15.07 3.29 7.70
N GLN A 27 16.40 3.18 7.64
CA GLN A 27 17.12 2.50 6.55
C GLN A 27 16.81 1.00 6.44
N ARG A 28 16.61 0.29 7.55
CA ARG A 28 16.28 -1.14 7.53
C ARG A 28 14.93 -1.42 6.84
N PHE A 29 14.01 -0.46 6.84
CA PHE A 29 12.64 -0.66 6.35
C PHE A 29 12.32 0.09 5.05
N ASP A 30 13.12 1.09 4.69
CA ASP A 30 13.03 1.77 3.38
C ASP A 30 13.48 0.88 2.22
N ALA A 31 14.33 -0.12 2.50
CA ALA A 31 14.98 -0.93 1.47
C ALA A 31 14.05 -1.97 0.79
N ALA A 32 12.93 -2.36 1.40
CA ALA A 32 12.02 -3.37 0.85
C ALA A 32 10.68 -2.74 0.44
N GLY A 33 10.62 -2.19 -0.78
CA GLY A 33 9.45 -1.49 -1.33
C GLY A 33 9.69 -0.03 -1.70
N ALA A 34 10.96 0.38 -1.84
CA ALA A 34 11.38 1.77 -2.08
C ALA A 34 10.62 2.43 -3.24
N GLY A 35 9.61 3.23 -2.90
CA GLY A 35 8.88 4.09 -3.83
C GLY A 35 7.47 3.63 -4.25
N LEU A 36 7.02 2.43 -3.86
CA LEU A 36 5.64 2.00 -4.13
C LEU A 36 4.68 2.42 -3.02
N VAL A 37 3.54 2.99 -3.39
CA VAL A 37 2.45 3.36 -2.48
C VAL A 37 1.10 2.87 -2.99
N PRO A 38 0.14 2.46 -2.12
CA PRO A 38 -1.20 2.11 -2.59
C PRO A 38 -1.88 3.28 -3.31
N GLY A 39 -2.65 2.95 -4.36
CA GLY A 39 -3.24 3.93 -5.28
C GLY A 39 -2.30 4.41 -6.40
N GLN A 40 -1.01 4.08 -6.33
CA GLN A 40 -0.07 4.34 -7.42
C GLN A 40 -0.36 3.45 -8.62
N ARG A 41 -0.38 4.05 -9.81
CA ARG A 41 -0.38 3.31 -11.07
C ARG A 41 1.05 2.89 -11.42
N VAL A 42 1.22 1.63 -11.80
CA VAL A 42 2.50 1.01 -12.19
C VAL A 42 2.33 0.25 -13.50
N ARG A 43 3.45 0.04 -14.21
CA ARG A 43 3.50 -0.83 -15.38
C ARG A 43 3.96 -2.22 -14.95
N VAL A 44 3.27 -3.26 -15.41
CA VAL A 44 3.57 -4.64 -15.04
C VAL A 44 3.62 -5.55 -16.25
N ARG A 45 4.36 -6.65 -16.11
CA ARG A 45 4.42 -7.73 -17.09
C ARG A 45 3.98 -9.04 -16.45
N VAL A 46 3.03 -9.73 -17.07
CA VAL A 46 2.58 -11.04 -16.60
C VAL A 46 3.67 -12.06 -16.78
N THR A 47 4.03 -12.76 -15.72
CA THR A 47 5.05 -13.82 -15.75
C THR A 47 4.40 -15.19 -15.80
N GLN A 48 3.33 -15.40 -15.03
CA GLN A 48 2.64 -16.70 -14.96
C GLN A 48 1.13 -16.53 -14.68
N GLN A 49 0.34 -17.47 -15.19
CA GLN A 49 -1.09 -17.56 -14.90
C GLN A 49 -1.38 -18.69 -13.90
N HIS A 50 -2.33 -18.45 -13.01
CA HIS A 50 -2.81 -19.43 -12.04
C HIS A 50 -4.33 -19.39 -11.95
N ARG A 51 -4.94 -20.42 -11.35
CA ARG A 51 -6.40 -20.45 -11.14
C ARG A 51 -6.90 -19.31 -10.25
N TRP A 52 -6.06 -18.85 -9.32
CA TRP A 52 -6.40 -17.80 -8.37
C TRP A 52 -6.13 -16.38 -8.89
N GLY A 53 -5.40 -16.22 -10.01
CA GLY A 53 -4.97 -14.92 -10.51
C GLY A 53 -3.73 -15.02 -11.41
N VAL A 54 -2.96 -13.95 -11.49
CA VAL A 54 -1.72 -13.90 -12.27
C VAL A 54 -0.54 -13.40 -11.43
N MET A 55 0.61 -13.99 -11.66
CA MET A 55 1.90 -13.49 -11.20
C MET A 55 2.40 -12.44 -12.17
N VAL A 56 2.96 -11.35 -11.63
CA VAL A 56 3.50 -10.26 -12.45
C VAL A 56 4.83 -9.77 -11.91
N GLU A 57 5.58 -9.15 -12.79
CA GLU A 57 6.74 -8.32 -12.47
C GLU A 57 6.32 -6.85 -12.58
N ILE A 58 6.70 -6.03 -11.60
CA ILE A 58 6.53 -4.58 -11.67
C ILE A 58 7.77 -3.99 -12.33
N LEU A 59 7.60 -3.38 -13.51
CA LEU A 59 8.72 -2.84 -14.28
C LEU A 59 9.36 -1.67 -13.52
N GLY A 60 10.69 -1.70 -13.35
CA GLY A 60 11.45 -0.71 -12.57
C GLY A 60 11.45 -0.95 -11.05
N HIS A 61 10.87 -2.07 -10.60
CA HIS A 61 10.85 -2.49 -9.21
C HIS A 61 11.20 -3.98 -9.08
N GLU A 62 12.28 -4.38 -9.76
CA GLU A 62 12.75 -5.77 -9.79
C GLU A 62 13.14 -6.25 -8.38
N GLY A 63 12.82 -7.51 -8.05
CA GLY A 63 13.08 -8.10 -6.73
C GLY A 63 11.93 -7.97 -5.72
N ILE A 64 10.84 -7.28 -6.08
CA ILE A 64 9.58 -7.27 -5.32
C ILE A 64 8.63 -8.31 -5.91
N GLY A 65 8.05 -9.16 -5.07
CA GLY A 65 7.03 -10.11 -5.52
C GLY A 65 5.71 -9.40 -5.79
N ALA A 66 5.01 -9.73 -6.87
CA ALA A 66 3.72 -9.10 -7.18
C ALA A 66 2.73 -10.06 -7.83
N SER A 67 1.44 -9.83 -7.55
CA SER A 67 0.35 -10.60 -8.12
C SER A 67 -0.93 -9.78 -8.27
N ILE A 68 -1.79 -10.22 -9.19
CA ILE A 68 -3.16 -9.73 -9.35
C ILE A 68 -4.10 -10.91 -9.10
N ASP A 69 -4.91 -10.83 -8.06
CA ASP A 69 -5.93 -11.85 -7.79
C ASP A 69 -7.00 -11.80 -8.90
N GLY A 70 -7.58 -12.94 -9.28
CA GLY A 70 -8.65 -12.98 -10.29
C GLY A 70 -9.86 -12.10 -9.95
N ALA A 71 -10.08 -11.88 -8.65
CA ALA A 71 -11.06 -10.92 -8.16
C ALA A 71 -10.81 -9.47 -8.62
N ALA A 72 -9.56 -9.11 -8.89
CA ALA A 72 -9.10 -7.78 -9.29
C ALA A 72 -8.84 -7.66 -10.81
N ILE A 73 -9.43 -8.58 -11.59
CA ILE A 73 -9.36 -8.63 -13.05
C ILE A 73 -10.78 -8.51 -13.60
N ASP A 74 -11.04 -7.48 -14.40
CA ASP A 74 -12.30 -7.33 -15.12
C ASP A 74 -12.29 -8.22 -16.37
N SER A 75 -13.45 -8.79 -16.71
CA SER A 75 -13.63 -9.46 -17.98
C SER A 75 -13.49 -8.45 -19.13
N PRO A 76 -12.72 -8.75 -20.18
CA PRO A 76 -12.64 -7.89 -21.36
C PRO A 76 -14.00 -7.64 -22.04
N SER A 77 -14.96 -8.55 -21.84
CA SER A 77 -16.33 -8.43 -22.36
C SER A 77 -17.23 -7.51 -21.54
N GLY A 78 -16.76 -6.99 -20.40
CA GLY A 78 -17.54 -6.11 -19.52
C GLY A 78 -18.59 -6.82 -18.66
N THR A 79 -18.57 -8.16 -18.60
CA THR A 79 -19.54 -8.99 -17.86
C THR A 79 -19.28 -9.07 -16.35
N GLY A 80 -18.37 -8.25 -15.83
CA GLY A 80 -17.93 -8.26 -14.43
C GLY A 80 -16.51 -8.80 -14.31
N ARG A 81 -16.30 -9.79 -13.45
CA ARG A 81 -14.97 -10.37 -13.21
C ARG A 81 -14.57 -11.35 -14.31
N ALA A 82 -13.29 -11.36 -14.65
CA ALA A 82 -12.75 -12.26 -15.65
C ALA A 82 -12.87 -13.73 -15.23
N TRP A 83 -13.18 -14.59 -16.19
CA TRP A 83 -12.98 -16.03 -16.07
C TRP A 83 -11.50 -16.39 -16.25
N LEU A 84 -11.11 -17.58 -15.82
CA LEU A 84 -9.71 -18.04 -15.92
C LEU A 84 -9.17 -17.98 -17.36
N GLY A 85 -9.99 -18.27 -18.37
CA GLY A 85 -9.60 -18.18 -19.79
C GLY A 85 -9.46 -16.76 -20.32
N GLU A 86 -9.90 -15.77 -19.56
CA GLU A 86 -9.83 -14.34 -19.89
C GLU A 86 -8.69 -13.63 -19.15
N TYR A 87 -7.96 -14.34 -18.28
CA TYR A 87 -6.81 -13.75 -17.60
C TYR A 87 -5.75 -13.34 -18.62
N PRO A 88 -5.04 -12.22 -18.39
CA PRO A 88 -3.96 -11.80 -19.29
C PRO A 88 -2.87 -12.87 -19.43
N ALA A 89 -2.44 -13.14 -20.66
CA ALA A 89 -1.43 -14.16 -20.97
C ALA A 89 -0.04 -13.76 -20.45
N ALA A 90 0.82 -14.76 -20.19
CA ALA A 90 2.23 -14.51 -19.88
C ALA A 90 2.91 -13.70 -20.99
N GLY A 91 3.76 -12.74 -20.60
CA GLY A 91 4.38 -11.76 -21.48
C GLY A 91 3.54 -10.50 -21.74
N THR A 92 2.24 -10.49 -21.38
CA THR A 92 1.40 -9.29 -21.55
C THR A 92 1.87 -8.18 -20.61
N GLU A 93 2.05 -6.98 -21.16
CA GLU A 93 2.30 -5.78 -20.37
C GLU A 93 1.05 -4.91 -20.25
N MET A 94 0.79 -4.39 -19.05
CA MET A 94 -0.37 -3.55 -18.79
C MET A 94 -0.13 -2.59 -17.63
N ASP A 95 -1.02 -1.62 -17.50
CA ASP A 95 -1.07 -0.76 -16.33
C ASP A 95 -1.86 -1.48 -15.22
N ALA A 96 -1.38 -1.35 -13.99
CA ALA A 96 -2.04 -1.84 -12.80
C ALA A 96 -1.98 -0.77 -11.69
N VAL A 97 -2.82 -0.92 -10.67
CA VAL A 97 -2.77 -0.09 -9.46
C VAL A 97 -2.32 -0.91 -8.28
N VAL A 98 -1.44 -0.33 -7.46
CA VAL A 98 -1.03 -0.89 -6.17
C VAL A 98 -2.22 -0.88 -5.21
N GLN A 99 -2.74 -2.06 -4.86
CA GLN A 99 -3.80 -2.18 -3.87
C GLN A 99 -3.24 -2.29 -2.45
N GLU A 100 -2.26 -3.15 -2.25
CA GLU A 100 -1.74 -3.50 -0.93
C GLU A 100 -0.26 -3.85 -1.03
N ILE A 101 0.53 -3.45 -0.03
CA ILE A 101 1.94 -3.81 0.08
C ILE A 101 2.12 -4.58 1.40
N ARG A 102 2.48 -5.85 1.31
CA ARG A 102 2.74 -6.72 2.45
C ARG A 102 4.24 -6.82 2.70
N ARG A 103 4.65 -6.43 3.91
CA ARG A 103 6.07 -6.36 4.31
C ARG A 103 6.43 -7.29 5.47
N TRP A 104 5.52 -8.18 5.88
CA TRP A 104 5.73 -9.09 7.03
C TRP A 104 6.89 -10.06 6.87
N SER A 105 7.26 -10.41 5.63
CA SER A 105 8.38 -11.31 5.32
C SER A 105 9.03 -10.87 4.01
N PRO A 106 10.37 -10.73 3.95
CA PRO A 106 11.07 -10.50 2.68
C PRO A 106 10.97 -11.70 1.72
N PRO A 107 10.91 -11.48 0.39
CA PRO A 107 10.77 -10.17 -0.25
C PRO A 107 9.36 -9.59 -0.01
N ALA A 108 9.25 -8.25 -0.02
CA ALA A 108 7.94 -7.61 0.06
C ALA A 108 7.03 -8.11 -1.07
N TRP A 109 5.73 -8.21 -0.79
CA TRP A 109 4.73 -8.68 -1.75
C TRP A 109 3.70 -7.60 -2.03
N VAL A 110 3.48 -7.30 -3.30
CA VAL A 110 2.52 -6.28 -3.75
C VAL A 110 1.31 -6.95 -4.39
N ARG A 111 0.13 -6.67 -3.84
CA ARG A 111 -1.13 -7.00 -4.51
C ARG A 111 -1.56 -5.85 -5.38
N LEU A 112 -1.92 -6.17 -6.61
CA LEU A 112 -2.29 -5.23 -7.65
C LEU A 112 -3.71 -5.46 -8.13
N THR A 113 -4.24 -4.48 -8.85
CA THR A 113 -5.52 -4.54 -9.57
C THR A 113 -5.39 -3.97 -10.96
N ILE A 114 -6.16 -4.54 -11.88
CA ILE A 114 -6.31 -4.03 -13.24
C ILE A 114 -7.75 -3.73 -13.57
N ARG A 115 -8.62 -3.64 -12.56
CA ARG A 115 -10.01 -3.22 -12.78
C ARG A 115 -10.05 -1.83 -13.38
N ALA A 116 -10.96 -1.63 -14.32
CA ALA A 116 -11.10 -0.37 -15.02
C ALA A 116 -11.50 0.76 -14.06
N GLU A 117 -12.30 0.46 -13.04
CA GLU A 117 -12.67 1.41 -11.97
C GLU A 117 -11.46 1.85 -11.14
N ASP A 118 -10.63 0.89 -10.71
CA ASP A 118 -9.46 1.14 -9.87
C ASP A 118 -8.39 1.93 -10.63
N LEU A 119 -8.20 1.61 -11.92
CA LEU A 119 -7.31 2.36 -12.79
C LEU A 119 -7.76 3.83 -12.88
N ARG A 120 -9.05 4.12 -13.01
CA ARG A 120 -9.55 5.51 -13.08
C ARG A 120 -9.41 6.26 -11.76
N SER A 121 -9.80 5.62 -10.66
CA SER A 121 -9.80 6.21 -9.33
C SER A 121 -9.88 5.12 -8.27
N PHE A 122 -8.73 4.69 -7.78
CA PHE A 122 -8.65 3.67 -6.74
C PHE A 122 -9.20 4.21 -5.43
N GLN A 123 -10.24 3.54 -4.94
CA GLN A 123 -10.90 3.86 -3.69
C GLN A 123 -10.69 2.76 -2.68
N TRP A 124 -10.62 3.15 -1.41
CA TRP A 124 -10.58 2.22 -0.29
C TRP A 124 -11.45 2.74 0.84
N LEU A 125 -11.82 1.87 1.78
CA LEU A 125 -12.55 2.31 2.96
C LEU A 125 -11.59 2.99 3.93
N CYS A 126 -11.99 4.14 4.45
CA CYS A 126 -11.30 4.77 5.56
C CYS A 126 -11.48 3.92 6.82
N ASP A 127 -10.37 3.51 7.45
CA ASP A 127 -10.37 2.68 8.65
C ASP A 127 -10.94 3.40 9.88
N PHE A 128 -11.10 4.72 9.83
CA PHE A 128 -11.66 5.50 10.94
C PHE A 128 -13.17 5.71 10.85
N CYS A 129 -13.71 6.03 9.67
CA CYS A 129 -15.12 6.37 9.50
C CYS A 129 -15.90 5.37 8.65
N GLY A 130 -15.21 4.42 8.01
CA GLY A 130 -15.81 3.37 7.17
C GLY A 130 -16.32 3.85 5.81
N THR A 131 -16.17 5.13 5.46
CA THR A 131 -16.60 5.66 4.15
C THR A 131 -15.47 5.61 3.12
N PRO A 132 -15.77 5.53 1.82
CA PRO A 132 -14.74 5.51 0.78
C PRO A 132 -13.86 6.75 0.77
N THR A 133 -12.57 6.58 0.50
CA THR A 133 -11.58 7.62 0.25
C THR A 133 -10.81 7.30 -1.02
N VAL A 134 -10.35 8.32 -1.75
CA VAL A 134 -9.60 8.15 -2.99
C VAL A 134 -8.11 8.11 -2.69
N LEU A 135 -7.44 7.02 -3.07
CA LEU A 135 -5.99 6.83 -2.90
C LEU A 135 -5.18 7.14 -4.15
N SER A 136 -5.82 7.26 -5.32
CA SER A 136 -5.16 7.73 -6.54
C SER A 136 -4.65 9.18 -6.40
N PRO A 137 -3.66 9.60 -7.21
CA PRO A 137 -3.14 10.97 -7.19
C PRO A 137 -4.23 12.04 -7.24
N GLY A 138 -4.12 13.05 -6.37
CA GLY A 138 -5.14 14.10 -6.21
C GLY A 138 -6.30 13.73 -5.28
N GLY A 139 -6.34 12.49 -4.78
CA GLY A 139 -7.32 12.02 -3.81
C GLY A 139 -7.18 12.61 -2.40
N ASP A 140 -8.21 12.39 -1.61
CA ASP A 140 -8.32 12.83 -0.22
C ASP A 140 -7.79 11.82 0.81
N GLY A 141 -7.44 10.61 0.33
CA GLY A 141 -6.96 9.54 1.16
C GLY A 141 -5.47 9.61 1.44
N VAL A 142 -5.08 8.99 2.54
CA VAL A 142 -3.69 8.79 2.96
C VAL A 142 -3.53 7.35 3.42
N VAL A 143 -2.35 6.80 3.17
CA VAL A 143 -1.95 5.47 3.64
C VAL A 143 -0.82 5.65 4.64
N MET A 144 -0.94 4.97 5.78
CA MET A 144 0.02 5.05 6.87
C MET A 144 0.50 3.65 7.20
N ASP A 145 1.81 3.45 7.27
CA ASP A 145 2.35 2.21 7.81
C ASP A 145 2.39 2.30 9.34
N VAL A 146 1.50 1.58 10.01
CA VAL A 146 1.56 1.38 11.46
C VAL A 146 2.49 0.22 11.75
N ARG A 147 3.49 0.44 12.60
CA ARG A 147 4.52 -0.56 12.92
C ARG A 147 4.64 -0.72 14.42
N SER A 148 4.79 -1.96 14.88
CA SER A 148 5.11 -2.21 16.29
C SER A 148 6.57 -1.84 16.55
N ALA A 149 6.84 -1.24 17.71
CA ALA A 149 8.21 -1.05 18.19
C ALA A 149 8.91 -2.39 18.50
N ASP A 150 8.13 -3.41 18.87
CA ASP A 150 8.61 -4.66 19.45
C ASP A 150 8.65 -5.83 18.44
N GLY A 151 8.35 -5.59 17.16
CA GLY A 151 8.33 -6.67 16.18
C GLY A 151 8.32 -6.23 14.72
N PRO A 152 8.55 -7.16 13.79
CA PRO A 152 8.61 -6.87 12.34
C PRO A 152 7.24 -6.57 11.72
N GLY A 153 6.18 -6.55 12.52
CA GLY A 153 4.82 -6.32 12.05
C GLY A 153 4.61 -4.89 11.59
N SER A 154 4.29 -4.74 10.30
CA SER A 154 3.73 -3.52 9.73
C SER A 154 2.30 -3.78 9.26
N HIS A 155 1.40 -2.84 9.49
CA HIS A 155 0.04 -2.85 8.97
C HIS A 155 -0.25 -1.51 8.31
N ALA A 156 -0.79 -1.53 7.10
CA ALA A 156 -1.22 -0.31 6.43
C ALA A 156 -2.59 0.11 6.96
N VAL A 157 -2.72 1.37 7.37
CA VAL A 157 -3.99 2.02 7.73
C VAL A 157 -4.31 3.04 6.66
N VAL A 158 -5.54 3.00 6.15
CA VAL A 158 -6.07 3.93 5.18
C VAL A 158 -7.03 4.90 5.86
N ALA A 159 -6.88 6.20 5.60
CA ALA A 159 -7.74 7.21 6.19
C ALA A 159 -8.03 8.34 5.21
N HIS A 160 -9.18 9.02 5.38
CA HIS A 160 -9.30 10.39 4.89
C HIS A 160 -8.27 11.26 5.60
N ARG A 161 -7.69 12.22 4.86
CA ARG A 161 -6.79 13.22 5.43
C ARG A 161 -7.41 13.97 6.62
N GLU A 162 -8.71 14.26 6.55
CA GLU A 162 -9.44 14.92 7.63
C GLU A 162 -9.67 14.01 8.85
N CYS A 163 -10.04 12.73 8.63
CA CYS A 163 -10.18 11.78 9.73
C CYS A 163 -8.86 11.51 10.45
N LEU A 164 -7.76 11.54 9.72
CA LEU A 164 -6.42 11.46 10.31
C LEU A 164 -6.09 12.73 11.09
N ARG A 165 -6.34 13.91 10.52
CA ARG A 165 -5.97 15.20 11.13
C ARG A 165 -6.50 15.34 12.57
N SER A 166 -7.73 14.91 12.82
CA SER A 166 -8.33 14.94 14.16
C SER A 166 -7.70 13.98 15.18
N ARG A 167 -6.77 13.12 14.74
CA ARG A 167 -6.06 12.10 15.54
C ARG A 167 -4.55 12.33 15.61
N LEU A 168 -4.04 13.33 14.90
CA LEU A 168 -2.64 13.74 15.02
C LEU A 168 -2.39 14.34 16.40
N HIS A 169 -1.18 14.15 16.90
CA HIS A 169 -0.76 14.72 18.16
C HIS A 169 -0.70 16.25 18.06
N GLU A 170 -1.22 16.98 19.04
CA GLU A 170 -1.24 18.46 19.03
C GLU A 170 0.16 19.07 18.84
N SER A 171 1.20 18.38 19.32
CA SER A 171 2.60 18.81 19.22
C SER A 171 3.40 18.16 18.09
N SER A 172 2.80 17.31 17.24
CA SER A 172 3.51 16.68 16.11
C SER A 172 2.56 16.25 14.99
N SER A 173 2.82 16.71 13.77
CA SER A 173 2.12 16.27 12.56
C SER A 173 2.56 14.89 12.06
N GLU A 174 3.61 14.32 12.64
CA GLU A 174 4.20 13.05 12.24
C GLU A 174 3.78 11.89 13.16
N HIS A 175 3.14 12.21 14.29
CA HIS A 175 2.68 11.24 15.27
C HIS A 175 1.15 11.26 15.38
N ALA A 176 0.51 10.11 15.25
CA ALA A 176 -0.92 9.94 15.54
C ALA A 176 -1.11 9.17 16.86
N ARG A 177 -2.10 9.57 17.67
CA ARG A 177 -2.57 8.76 18.80
C ARG A 177 -3.75 7.92 18.35
N VAL A 178 -3.61 6.61 18.51
CA VAL A 178 -4.70 5.66 18.24
C VAL A 178 -4.94 4.86 19.52
N ASP A 179 -6.13 5.00 20.11
CA ASP A 179 -6.47 4.33 21.37
C ASP A 179 -6.59 2.81 21.22
N SER A 180 -6.87 2.34 20.00
CA SER A 180 -6.95 0.91 19.64
C SER A 180 -6.66 0.69 18.15
N VAL A 181 -5.79 -0.27 17.82
CA VAL A 181 -5.55 -0.74 16.44
C VAL A 181 -6.35 -2.02 16.21
N GLY A 182 -7.24 -2.05 15.21
CA GLY A 182 -8.13 -3.18 14.88
C GLY A 182 -9.62 -2.89 15.09
N ARG A 183 -10.50 -3.74 14.54
CA ARG A 183 -11.95 -3.65 14.76
C ARG A 183 -12.27 -4.01 16.22
N ARG A 184 -13.15 -3.23 16.87
CA ARG A 184 -13.85 -3.63 18.09
C ARG A 184 -14.87 -4.73 17.79
#